data_AF-A0A9N7VM14-F1
#
_entry.id   AF-A0A9N7VM14-F1
#
_cell.length_a   1.000
_cell.length_b   1.000
_cell.length_c   1.000
_cell.angle_alpha   90.00
_cell.angle_beta   90.00
_cell.angle_gamma   90.00
#
_symmetry.space_group_name_H-M   'P 1'
#
loop_
_entity.id
_entity.type
_entity.pdbx_description
1 polymer ?
#
loop_
_entity_poly.entity_id
_entity_poly.type
_entity_poly.pdbx_seq_one_letter_code
_entity_poly.pdbx_strand_id
1 'polypeptide(L)'
;MSGESLHWLRGASLLLLLQAATSMVMLPNTTDWKQLLDKYLDEKGDWWEAKQRGKRAITDSDAQLILDIHNKLRGQVYPSASNMEHMVGGWRTEVSGRAPSE
;
A
#
# COMPACT_ATOMS: atom_id res chain seq x y z
N MET A 1 -26.10 2.42 -45.91
CA MET A 1 -25.21 1.94 -44.84
C MET A 1 -26.10 1.55 -43.67
N SER A 2 -26.28 0.24 -43.53
CA SER A 2 -27.36 -0.45 -42.81
C SER A 2 -27.18 -0.41 -41.29
N GLY A 3 -28.30 -0.37 -40.56
CA GLY A 3 -28.34 -0.28 -39.09
C GLY A 3 -27.62 -1.39 -38.32
N GLU A 4 -27.15 -2.42 -39.00
CA GLU A 4 -26.37 -3.54 -38.43
C GLU A 4 -25.03 -3.09 -37.84
N SER A 5 -24.38 -2.08 -38.44
CA SER A 5 -23.12 -1.52 -37.91
C SER A 5 -23.33 -0.78 -36.59
N LEU A 6 -24.50 -0.18 -36.39
CA LEU A 6 -24.85 0.54 -35.16
C LEU A 6 -25.11 -0.42 -33.99
N HIS A 7 -25.75 -1.56 -34.26
CA HIS A 7 -25.96 -2.61 -33.25
C HIS A 7 -24.64 -3.24 -32.82
N TRP A 8 -23.72 -3.47 -33.76
CA TRP A 8 -22.37 -3.98 -33.48
C TRP A 8 -21.53 -3.01 -32.64
N LEU A 9 -21.51 -1.73 -33.01
CA LEU A 9 -20.80 -0.69 -32.25
C LEU A 9 -21.37 -0.55 -30.83
N ARG A 10 -22.70 -0.62 -30.67
CA ARG A 10 -23.35 -0.55 -29.37
C ARG A 10 -23.02 -1.76 -28.50
N GLY A 11 -23.02 -2.97 -29.08
CA GLY A 11 -22.60 -4.19 -28.38
C GLY A 11 -21.13 -4.15 -27.96
N ALA A 12 -20.23 -3.72 -28.85
CA ALA A 12 -18.82 -3.56 -28.55
C ALA A 12 -18.56 -2.52 -27.45
N SER A 13 -19.28 -1.40 -27.47
CA SER A 13 -19.19 -0.36 -26.44
C SER A 13 -19.68 -0.86 -25.08
N LEU A 14 -20.78 -1.63 -25.04
CA LEU A 14 -21.27 -2.25 -23.81
C LEU A 14 -20.27 -3.27 -23.24
N LEU A 15 -19.64 -4.06 -24.11
CA LEU A 15 -18.62 -5.03 -23.72
C LEU A 15 -17.38 -4.34 -23.16
N LEU A 16 -16.94 -3.23 -23.77
CA LEU A 16 -15.82 -2.42 -23.29
C LEU A 16 -16.11 -1.83 -21.89
N LEU A 17 -17.33 -1.31 -21.69
CA LEU A 17 -17.76 -0.78 -20.40
C LEU A 17 -17.80 -1.87 -19.32
N LEU A 18 -18.26 -3.07 -19.67
CA LEU A 18 -18.29 -4.21 -18.75
C LEU A 18 -16.87 -4.69 -18.39
N GLN A 19 -15.95 -4.70 -19.36
CA GLN A 19 -14.53 -5.02 -19.14
C GLN A 19 -13.82 -3.95 -18.28
N ALA A 20 -14.12 -2.67 -18.50
CA ALA A 20 -13.61 -1.59 -17.69
C ALA A 20 -14.14 -1.67 -16.24
N ALA A 21 -15.42 -1.98 -16.05
CA ALA A 21 -16.02 -2.15 -14.74
C ALA A 21 -15.44 -3.36 -13.97
N THR A 22 -15.24 -4.49 -14.64
CA THR A 22 -14.60 -5.67 -14.03
C THR A 22 -13.14 -5.44 -13.70
N SER A 23 -12.40 -4.71 -14.54
CA SER A 23 -11.00 -4.31 -14.25
C SER A 23 -10.91 -3.36 -13.05
N MET A 24 -11.92 -2.51 -12.85
CA MET A 24 -11.98 -1.57 -11.72
C MET A 24 -12.32 -2.26 -10.40
N VAL A 25 -13.18 -3.29 -10.44
CA VAL A 25 -13.56 -4.09 -9.25
C VAL A 25 -12.46 -5.08 -8.85
N MET A 26 -11.69 -5.59 -9.81
CA MET A 26 -10.60 -6.54 -9.59
C MET A 26 -9.24 -5.86 -9.33
N LEU A 27 -9.22 -4.65 -8.77
CA LEU A 27 -7.97 -4.02 -8.32
C LEU A 27 -7.54 -4.69 -7.00
N PRO A 28 -6.63 -5.68 -6.98
CA PRO A 28 -6.31 -6.45 -5.77
C PRO A 28 -5.44 -5.65 -4.79
N ASN A 29 -5.00 -4.46 -5.23
CA ASN A 29 -3.96 -3.67 -4.59
C ASN A 29 -4.52 -2.58 -3.67
N THR A 30 -5.83 -2.58 -3.36
CA THR A 30 -6.44 -1.65 -2.39
C THR A 30 -6.86 -2.34 -1.10
N THR A 31 -7.08 -3.66 -1.13
CA THR A 31 -7.52 -4.42 0.05
C THR A 31 -6.42 -4.59 1.09
N ASP A 32 -5.18 -4.86 0.66
CA ASP A 32 -4.09 -5.18 1.60
C ASP A 32 -3.60 -3.95 2.38
N TRP A 33 -3.47 -2.80 1.72
CA TRP A 33 -3.06 -1.56 2.41
C TRP A 33 -4.12 -1.04 3.35
N LYS A 34 -5.39 -1.13 2.95
CA LYS A 34 -6.50 -0.68 3.78
C LYS A 34 -6.55 -1.52 5.06
N GLN A 35 -6.36 -2.83 4.96
CA GLN A 35 -6.30 -3.71 6.13
C GLN A 35 -5.10 -3.42 7.04
N LEU A 36 -3.91 -3.16 6.48
CA LEU A 36 -2.73 -2.77 7.26
C LEU A 36 -2.98 -1.47 8.02
N LEU A 37 -3.57 -0.47 7.35
CA LEU A 37 -3.84 0.84 7.94
C LEU A 37 -4.93 0.74 9.00
N ASP A 38 -6.01 -0.01 8.74
CA ASP A 38 -7.11 -0.25 9.67
C ASP A 38 -6.61 -0.91 10.97
N LYS A 39 -5.69 -1.88 10.85
CA LYS A 39 -5.02 -2.53 11.99
C LYS A 39 -4.33 -1.54 12.93
N TYR A 40 -3.79 -0.44 12.40
CA TYR A 40 -3.05 0.59 13.14
C TYR A 40 -3.79 1.93 13.29
N LEU A 41 -5.05 2.02 12.86
CA LEU A 41 -5.91 3.19 13.10
C LEU A 41 -6.97 2.90 14.15
N ASP A 42 -7.24 1.63 14.44
CA ASP A 42 -8.13 1.24 15.54
C ASP A 42 -7.49 1.56 16.90
N GLU A 43 -7.96 2.64 17.54
CA GLU A 43 -7.56 3.09 18.87
C GLU A 43 -7.90 2.08 19.99
N LYS A 44 -8.69 1.04 19.69
CA LYS A 44 -9.05 -0.03 20.64
C LYS A 44 -8.19 -1.28 20.51
N GLY A 45 -7.25 -1.31 19.57
CA GLY A 45 -6.39 -2.48 19.34
C GLY A 45 -5.23 -2.60 20.32
N ASP A 46 -4.76 -3.84 20.56
CA ASP A 46 -3.64 -4.16 21.47
C ASP A 46 -2.36 -3.36 21.22
N TRP A 47 -2.14 -2.92 19.97
CA TRP A 47 -0.99 -2.10 19.58
C TRP A 47 -1.06 -0.67 20.14
N TRP A 48 -2.26 -0.12 20.38
CA TRP A 48 -2.46 1.21 20.95
C TRP A 48 -1.97 1.27 22.40
N GLU A 49 -2.20 0.20 23.16
CA GLU A 49 -1.64 0.04 24.50
C GLU A 49 -0.12 -0.10 24.48
N ALA A 50 0.43 -0.83 23.50
CA ALA A 50 1.87 -0.98 23.32
C ALA A 50 2.57 0.35 22.98
N LYS A 51 1.92 1.19 22.15
CA LYS A 51 2.37 2.55 21.79
C LYS A 51 2.54 3.44 23.03
N GLN A 52 1.61 3.39 23.98
CA GLN A 52 1.68 4.16 25.22
C GLN A 52 2.79 3.67 26.17
N ARG A 53 3.17 2.39 26.07
CA ARG A 53 4.16 1.74 26.96
C ARG A 53 5.61 1.82 26.49
N GLY A 54 5.89 2.55 25.40
CA GLY A 54 7.24 2.61 24.82
C GLY A 54 7.74 1.27 24.25
N LYS A 55 6.83 0.29 24.05
CA LYS A 55 7.11 -0.98 23.38
C LYS A 55 6.91 -0.81 21.87
N ARG A 56 7.59 -1.64 21.07
CA ARG A 56 7.39 -1.64 19.61
C ARG A 56 5.92 -1.90 19.29
N ALA A 57 5.23 -0.87 18.80
CA ALA A 57 3.82 -0.95 18.43
C ALA A 57 3.62 -1.60 17.04
N ILE A 58 4.69 -1.72 16.24
CA ILE A 58 4.67 -2.22 14.87
C ILE A 58 5.54 -3.47 14.78
N THR A 59 5.09 -4.50 14.06
CA THR A 59 5.87 -5.72 13.89
C THR A 59 6.97 -5.54 12.84
N ASP A 60 7.99 -6.39 12.91
CA ASP A 60 9.11 -6.45 11.98
C ASP A 60 8.67 -6.63 10.52
N SER A 61 7.66 -7.47 10.27
CA SER A 61 7.09 -7.68 8.93
C SER A 61 6.31 -6.47 8.44
N ASP A 62 5.54 -5.82 9.32
CA ASP A 62 4.79 -4.62 8.95
C ASP A 62 5.72 -3.44 8.66
N ALA A 63 6.84 -3.32 9.37
CA ALA A 63 7.85 -2.30 9.12
C ALA A 63 8.48 -2.44 7.72
N GLN A 64 8.78 -3.66 7.28
CA GLN A 64 9.24 -3.92 5.92
C GLN A 64 8.17 -3.56 4.89
N LEU A 65 6.93 -3.98 5.14
CA LEU A 65 5.81 -3.68 4.26
C LEU A 65 5.60 -2.17 4.09
N ILE A 66 5.65 -1.41 5.19
CA ILE A 66 5.59 0.06 5.18
C ILE A 66 6.72 0.65 4.33
N LEU A 67 7.94 0.12 4.46
CA LEU A 67 9.10 0.60 3.71
C LEU A 67 8.98 0.32 2.21
N ASP A 68 8.53 -0.86 1.81
CA ASP A 68 8.29 -1.22 0.42
C ASP A 68 7.24 -0.31 -0.24
N ILE A 69 6.17 0.01 0.49
CA ILE A 69 5.13 0.95 0.03
C ILE A 69 5.74 2.34 -0.19
N HIS A 70 6.52 2.85 0.77
CA HIS A 70 7.14 4.17 0.65
C HIS A 70 8.04 4.25 -0.59
N ASN A 71 8.84 3.22 -0.83
CA ASN A 71 9.72 3.16 -1.99
C ASN A 71 8.93 3.09 -3.31
N LYS A 72 7.84 2.30 -3.34
CA LYS A 72 6.94 2.23 -4.51
C LYS A 72 6.30 3.58 -4.82
N LEU A 73 5.79 4.29 -3.81
CA LEU A 73 5.16 5.60 -3.99
C LEU A 73 6.17 6.68 -4.39
N ARG A 74 7.40 6.64 -3.84
CA ARG A 74 8.48 7.50 -4.32
C ARG A 74 8.68 7.29 -5.82
N GLY A 75 8.80 6.05 -6.29
CA GLY A 75 8.90 5.74 -7.72
C GLY A 75 7.82 6.32 -8.64
N GLN A 76 6.69 6.80 -8.11
CA GLN A 76 5.52 7.28 -8.86
C GLN A 76 5.31 8.81 -8.77
N VAL A 77 6.24 9.58 -8.20
CA VAL A 77 6.06 11.04 -8.04
C VAL A 77 6.05 11.81 -9.36
N TYR A 78 5.29 12.91 -9.40
CA TYR A 78 5.28 13.87 -10.50
C TYR A 78 5.67 15.29 -10.01
N PRO A 79 6.57 16.01 -10.69
CA PRO A 79 7.34 15.56 -11.86
C PRO A 79 8.29 14.41 -11.51
N SER A 80 8.62 13.58 -12.51
CA SER A 80 9.49 12.41 -12.30
C SER A 80 10.84 12.86 -11.77
N ALA A 81 11.26 12.27 -10.65
CA ALA A 81 12.55 12.53 -10.05
C ALA A 81 13.58 11.52 -10.57
N SER A 82 14.67 12.03 -11.17
CA SER A 82 15.72 11.19 -11.76
C SER A 82 16.62 10.46 -10.75
N ASN A 83 16.63 10.90 -9.48
CA ASN A 83 17.52 10.34 -8.45
C ASN A 83 16.77 10.05 -7.14
N MET A 84 15.75 9.20 -7.19
CA MET A 84 15.12 8.72 -5.96
C MET A 84 15.87 7.54 -5.38
N GLU A 85 16.69 7.82 -4.38
CA GLU A 85 17.36 6.78 -3.61
C GLU A 85 16.36 5.92 -2.83
N HIS A 86 16.54 4.60 -2.88
CA HIS A 86 15.70 3.65 -2.17
C HIS A 86 15.98 3.71 -0.66
N MET A 87 14.95 3.76 0.17
CA MET A 87 15.12 3.61 1.61
C MET A 87 15.48 2.17 1.92
N VAL A 88 16.62 1.95 2.57
CA VAL A 88 17.04 0.63 3.06
C VAL A 88 16.71 0.54 4.55
N GLY A 89 16.05 -0.54 4.98
CA GLY A 89 15.50 -0.65 6.33
C GLY A 89 16.57 -0.67 7.42
N GLY A 90 16.70 0.44 8.15
CA GLY A 90 17.49 0.54 9.39
C GLY A 90 16.72 0.18 10.67
N TRP A 91 15.51 -0.38 10.54
CA TRP A 91 14.64 -0.71 11.69
C TRP A 91 15.15 -1.91 12.51
N ARG A 92 16.13 -2.65 11.97
CA ARG A 92 16.92 -3.65 12.70
C ARG A 92 18.13 -2.99 13.37
N THR A 93 17.96 -1.84 14.02
CA THR A 93 18.92 -1.43 15.04
C THR A 93 18.77 -2.41 16.19
N GLU A 94 19.74 -3.32 16.26
CA GLU A 94 20.01 -4.11 17.44
C GLU A 94 20.25 -3.12 18.59
N VAL A 95 19.19 -2.76 19.33
CA VAL A 95 19.35 -2.34 20.72
C VAL A 95 19.71 -3.61 21.48
N SER A 96 20.92 -4.11 21.21
CA SER A 96 21.63 -5.02 22.10
C SER A 96 22.13 -4.15 23.25
N GLY A 97 21.65 -4.45 24.45
CA GLY A 97 21.79 -3.60 25.64
C GLY A 97 23.22 -3.21 25.95
N ARG A 98 23.60 -1.98 25.58
CA ARG A 98 24.78 -1.30 26.09
C ARG A 98 24.40 0.10 26.54
N ALA A 99 23.80 0.17 27.74
CA ALA A 99 24.23 1.22 28.63
C ALA A 99 25.66 0.86 29.07
N PRO A 100 26.66 1.74 28.93
CA PRO A 100 27.95 1.51 29.57
C PRO A 100 27.69 1.47 31.08
N SER A 101 28.06 0.35 31.72
CA SER A 101 28.22 0.33 33.16
C SER A 101 29.33 1.32 33.51
N GLU A 102 28.97 2.42 34.17
CA GLU A 102 29.91 3.24 34.95
C GLU A 102 30.19 2.57 36.30
#